data_AF-A0A439TSU9-F1
#
_entry.id   AF-A0A439TSU9-F1
#
_cell.length_a   1.000
_cell.length_b   1.000
_cell.length_c   1.000
_cell.angle_alpha   90.00
_cell.angle_beta   90.00
_cell.angle_gamma   90.00
#
_symmetry.space_group_name_H-M   'P 1'
#
loop_
_entity.id
_entity.type
_entity.pdbx_description
1 polymer ?
#
loop_
_entity_poly.entity_id
_entity_poly.type
_entity_poly.pdbx_seq_one_letter_code
_entity_poly.pdbx_strand_id
1 'polypeptide(L)'
;MARLTTSPIFEDLRLVDADRLRRLVRMGAYEGHTGGLARGKLQANVVIVPRSFASDFHQFCIRNPKSCPLVGVNRAGSPLIPALGDIDIRTDAPQYNIYHFGELTRQRTDIIDLWRDDFAAFALGSSLTVEAALAEKGVKLRRIGCGKASPKFRTRIRTCRVGPFGGEMVVSMRPISHCDVDRVRAVTARFPHAHGSPIHVGEPTVIGIADLMAPDWGEAVKIMDGEVPVFWASSITAQVALTRAELATSITVSPGHMLITDVDARADAGAFKIY
;
A
#
# COMPACT_ATOMS: atom_id res chain seq x y z
N MET A 1 -30.65 5.10 -5.82
CA MET A 1 -30.37 3.74 -5.31
C MET A 1 -29.74 3.85 -3.93
N ALA A 2 -30.29 3.15 -2.94
CA ALA A 2 -29.93 3.31 -1.53
C ALA A 2 -28.45 2.96 -1.29
N ARG A 3 -27.73 3.88 -0.61
CA ARG A 3 -26.36 3.66 -0.14
C ARG A 3 -26.42 2.67 1.03
N LEU A 4 -25.81 1.51 0.86
CA LEU A 4 -25.82 0.43 1.84
C LEU A 4 -24.44 0.35 2.51
N THR A 5 -24.38 0.74 3.78
CA THR A 5 -23.19 0.58 4.62
C THR A 5 -22.95 -0.90 4.94
N THR A 6 -21.97 -1.48 4.24
CA THR A 6 -21.00 -2.50 4.68
C THR A 6 -21.25 -3.19 6.03
N SER A 7 -21.79 -4.42 6.03
CA SER A 7 -21.51 -5.40 7.10
C SER A 7 -21.67 -6.87 6.65
N PRO A 8 -22.75 -7.31 5.96
CA PRO A 8 -22.90 -8.71 5.55
C PRO A 8 -22.08 -9.04 4.28
N ILE A 9 -22.14 -8.15 3.29
CA ILE A 9 -21.50 -8.33 1.97
C ILE A 9 -19.97 -8.45 2.10
N PHE A 10 -19.34 -7.74 3.05
CA PHE A 10 -17.88 -7.75 3.17
C PHE A 10 -17.31 -9.12 3.57
N GLU A 11 -18.00 -9.84 4.45
CA GLU A 11 -17.58 -11.19 4.85
C GLU A 11 -17.76 -12.18 3.70
N ASP A 12 -18.84 -12.06 2.93
CA ASP A 12 -19.07 -12.89 1.73
C ASP A 12 -18.01 -12.63 0.64
N LEU A 13 -17.59 -11.38 0.47
CA LEU A 13 -16.56 -10.99 -0.51
C LEU A 13 -15.17 -11.52 -0.19
N ARG A 14 -14.87 -11.94 1.05
CA ARG A 14 -13.57 -12.53 1.39
C ARG A 14 -13.33 -13.89 0.71
N LEU A 15 -14.40 -14.58 0.34
CA LEU A 15 -14.36 -15.89 -0.31
C LEU A 15 -14.36 -15.77 -1.84
N VAL A 16 -14.53 -14.57 -2.38
CA VAL A 16 -14.55 -14.30 -3.81
C VAL A 16 -13.12 -14.20 -4.34
N ASP A 17 -12.89 -14.77 -5.52
CA ASP A 17 -11.60 -14.71 -6.22
C ASP A 17 -11.27 -13.28 -6.67
N ALA A 18 -9.98 -13.02 -6.91
CA ALA A 18 -9.47 -11.69 -7.25
C ALA A 18 -10.08 -11.11 -8.53
N ASP A 19 -10.25 -11.93 -9.55
CA ASP A 19 -10.79 -11.54 -10.85
C ASP A 19 -12.26 -11.11 -10.74
N ARG A 20 -13.08 -11.88 -10.01
CA ARG A 20 -14.47 -11.50 -9.73
C ARG A 20 -14.58 -10.27 -8.84
N LEU A 21 -13.68 -10.09 -7.87
CA LEU A 21 -13.61 -8.86 -7.07
C LEU A 21 -13.29 -7.64 -7.92
N ARG A 22 -12.30 -7.72 -8.83
CA ARG A 22 -12.00 -6.63 -9.77
C ARG A 22 -13.19 -6.30 -10.68
N ARG A 23 -13.92 -7.31 -11.17
CA ARG A 23 -15.16 -7.07 -11.94
C ARG A 23 -16.22 -6.31 -11.14
N LEU A 24 -16.41 -6.64 -9.87
CA LEU A 24 -17.36 -5.93 -9.01
C LEU A 24 -16.96 -4.46 -8.83
N VAL A 25 -15.65 -4.20 -8.63
CA VAL A 25 -15.10 -2.85 -8.54
C VAL A 25 -15.30 -2.09 -9.86
N ARG A 26 -14.93 -2.70 -10.99
CA ARG A 26 -15.07 -2.14 -12.34
C ARG A 26 -16.51 -1.77 -12.69
N MET A 27 -17.49 -2.52 -12.18
CA MET A 27 -18.92 -2.24 -12.37
C MET A 27 -19.48 -1.19 -11.38
N GLY A 28 -18.67 -0.66 -10.46
CA GLY A 28 -19.12 0.23 -9.39
C GLY A 28 -19.96 -0.47 -8.31
N ALA A 29 -19.98 -1.81 -8.29
CA ALA A 29 -20.72 -2.58 -7.29
C ALA A 29 -19.98 -2.68 -5.94
N TYR A 30 -18.69 -2.35 -5.92
CA TYR A 30 -17.88 -2.35 -4.71
C TYR A 30 -16.86 -1.20 -4.70
N GLU A 31 -16.97 -0.32 -3.70
CA GLU A 31 -16.10 0.86 -3.50
C GLU A 31 -15.38 0.80 -2.13
N GLY A 32 -15.50 -0.31 -1.42
CA GLY A 32 -15.05 -0.46 -0.03
C GLY A 32 -13.56 -0.80 0.12
N HIS A 33 -13.12 -0.96 1.38
CA HIS A 33 -11.74 -1.31 1.70
C HIS A 33 -11.35 -2.71 1.24
N THR A 34 -10.24 -2.85 0.53
CA THR A 34 -9.81 -4.17 0.00
C THR A 34 -9.08 -5.04 1.01
N GLY A 35 -8.72 -4.51 2.18
CA GLY A 35 -7.96 -5.23 3.19
C GLY A 35 -8.66 -6.51 3.66
N GLY A 36 -8.02 -7.67 3.47
CA GLY A 36 -8.58 -8.97 3.85
C GLY A 36 -9.45 -9.63 2.76
N LEU A 37 -9.70 -8.95 1.63
CA LEU A 37 -10.29 -9.57 0.44
C LEU A 37 -9.22 -10.32 -0.37
N ALA A 38 -9.66 -11.25 -1.24
CA ALA A 38 -8.79 -12.06 -2.10
C ALA A 38 -7.60 -12.68 -1.34
N ARG A 39 -7.91 -13.48 -0.30
CA ARG A 39 -6.89 -14.04 0.59
C ARG A 39 -5.81 -14.77 -0.19
N GLY A 40 -4.55 -14.45 0.08
CA GLY A 40 -3.39 -15.06 -0.57
C GLY A 40 -2.96 -14.37 -1.87
N LYS A 41 -3.68 -13.33 -2.32
CA LYS A 41 -3.26 -12.49 -3.44
C LYS A 41 -2.51 -11.25 -2.98
N LEU A 42 -1.58 -10.80 -3.81
CA LEU A 42 -0.88 -9.55 -3.62
C LEU A 42 -1.86 -8.40 -3.86
N GLN A 43 -1.88 -7.45 -2.94
CA GLN A 43 -2.56 -6.17 -3.12
C GLN A 43 -1.53 -5.06 -3.23
N ALA A 44 -1.76 -4.13 -4.15
CA ALA A 44 -0.84 -3.06 -4.44
C ALA A 44 -1.49 -1.69 -4.27
N ASN A 45 -0.73 -0.76 -3.67
CA ASN A 45 -0.99 0.66 -3.90
C ASN A 45 -0.53 0.99 -5.32
N VAL A 46 -1.14 1.99 -5.94
CA VAL A 46 -0.71 2.45 -7.26
C VAL A 46 -0.45 3.94 -7.23
N VAL A 47 0.64 4.34 -7.89
CA VAL A 47 1.02 5.71 -8.18
C VAL A 47 1.07 5.89 -9.69
N ILE A 48 0.41 6.92 -10.20
CA ILE A 48 0.37 7.27 -11.62
C ILE A 48 0.94 8.67 -11.76
N VAL A 49 1.96 8.80 -12.60
CA VAL A 49 2.65 10.07 -12.89
C VAL A 49 2.84 10.26 -14.39
N PRO A 50 3.01 11.50 -14.88
CA PRO A 50 3.38 11.75 -16.26
C PRO A 50 4.72 11.09 -16.62
N ARG A 51 4.87 10.67 -17.88
CA ARG A 51 6.04 9.94 -18.42
C ARG A 51 7.35 10.69 -18.20
N SER A 52 7.32 12.02 -18.22
CA SER A 52 8.49 12.86 -17.94
C SER A 52 9.10 12.60 -16.56
N PHE A 53 8.31 12.13 -15.59
CA PHE A 53 8.76 11.82 -14.23
C PHE A 53 8.90 10.32 -13.96
N ALA A 54 8.54 9.46 -14.94
CA ALA A 54 8.50 8.01 -14.74
C ALA A 54 9.87 7.42 -14.41
N SER A 55 10.93 7.88 -15.09
CA SER A 55 12.31 7.40 -14.83
C SER A 55 12.75 7.75 -13.40
N ASP A 56 12.51 8.99 -12.97
CA ASP A 56 12.88 9.44 -11.63
C ASP A 56 12.10 8.69 -10.55
N PHE A 57 10.79 8.47 -10.75
CA PHE A 57 9.96 7.74 -9.81
C PHE A 57 10.36 6.25 -9.74
N HIS A 58 10.67 5.63 -10.88
CA HIS A 58 11.17 4.26 -10.93
C HIS A 58 12.48 4.12 -10.12
N GLN A 59 13.44 5.01 -10.36
CA GLN A 59 14.71 5.03 -9.63
C GLN A 59 14.52 5.37 -8.14
N PHE A 60 13.55 6.22 -7.81
CA PHE A 60 13.16 6.49 -6.42
C PHE A 60 12.69 5.21 -5.72
N CYS A 61 11.85 4.39 -6.38
CA CYS A 61 11.41 3.11 -5.81
C CYS A 61 12.59 2.14 -5.62
N ILE A 62 13.48 2.02 -6.61
CA ILE A 62 14.68 1.17 -6.53
C ILE A 62 15.60 1.58 -5.38
N ARG A 63 15.81 2.88 -5.17
CA ARG A 63 16.64 3.39 -4.07
C ARG A 63 15.96 3.33 -2.69
N ASN A 64 14.65 3.10 -2.65
CA ASN A 64 13.88 3.04 -1.41
C ASN A 64 12.98 1.78 -1.37
N PRO A 65 13.55 0.57 -1.54
CA PRO A 65 12.78 -0.64 -1.84
C PRO A 65 11.91 -1.10 -0.67
N LYS A 66 12.30 -0.81 0.58
CA LYS A 66 11.47 -1.12 1.75
C LYS A 66 10.18 -0.30 1.79
N SER A 67 10.24 1.01 1.54
CA SER A 67 9.06 1.88 1.57
C SER A 67 8.27 1.86 0.27
N CYS A 68 8.94 1.57 -0.85
CA CYS A 68 8.36 1.55 -2.19
C CYS A 68 8.67 0.21 -2.87
N PRO A 69 8.14 -0.92 -2.37
CA PRO A 69 8.38 -2.23 -2.95
C PRO A 69 7.66 -2.32 -4.30
N LEU A 70 8.40 -2.07 -5.38
CA LEU A 70 7.84 -2.03 -6.72
C LEU A 70 7.49 -3.45 -7.18
N VAL A 71 6.22 -3.67 -7.53
CA VAL A 71 5.69 -4.98 -7.95
C VAL A 71 5.14 -5.00 -9.37
N GLY A 72 5.06 -3.85 -10.04
CA GLY A 72 4.61 -3.77 -11.41
C GLY A 72 4.69 -2.36 -11.97
N VAL A 73 4.93 -2.25 -13.27
CA VAL A 73 4.94 -0.98 -14.01
C VAL A 73 4.22 -1.22 -15.34
N ASN A 74 3.42 -0.26 -15.78
CA ASN A 74 2.83 -0.31 -17.12
C ASN A 74 3.84 0.14 -18.19
N ARG A 75 3.49 -0.09 -19.46
CA ARG A 75 4.02 0.76 -20.54
C ARG A 75 3.29 2.10 -20.47
N ALA A 76 4.00 3.22 -20.47
CA ALA A 76 3.38 4.55 -20.41
C ALA A 76 2.29 4.71 -21.48
N GLY A 77 1.14 5.25 -21.07
CA GLY A 77 -0.08 5.39 -21.87
C GLY A 77 -0.98 4.16 -21.89
N SER A 78 -0.45 2.96 -21.64
CA SER A 78 -1.28 1.75 -21.54
C SER A 78 -1.88 1.65 -20.14
N PRO A 79 -3.20 1.46 -19.98
CA PRO A 79 -3.82 1.26 -18.66
C PRO A 79 -3.57 -0.14 -18.08
N LEU A 80 -2.91 -1.02 -18.83
CA LEU A 80 -2.73 -2.41 -18.45
C LEU A 80 -1.42 -2.59 -17.67
N ILE A 81 -1.44 -3.49 -16.68
CA ILE A 81 -0.24 -3.94 -15.97
C ILE A 81 -0.16 -5.47 -16.08
N PRO A 82 0.30 -6.02 -17.23
CA PRO A 82 0.25 -7.47 -17.50
C PRO A 82 0.95 -8.33 -16.44
N ALA A 83 1.98 -7.78 -15.78
CA ALA A 83 2.69 -8.45 -14.70
C ALA A 83 1.82 -8.75 -13.47
N LEU A 84 0.66 -8.10 -13.34
CA LEU A 84 -0.24 -8.21 -12.19
C LEU A 84 -1.56 -8.93 -12.51
N GLY A 85 -1.76 -9.35 -13.76
CA GLY A 85 -2.97 -10.04 -14.22
C GLY A 85 -3.75 -9.25 -15.28
N ASP A 86 -4.99 -9.68 -15.51
CA ASP A 86 -5.94 -8.97 -16.38
C ASP A 86 -6.52 -7.77 -15.62
N ILE A 87 -5.81 -6.64 -15.71
CA ILE A 87 -6.07 -5.43 -14.96
C ILE A 87 -6.15 -4.23 -15.88
N ASP A 88 -7.22 -3.44 -15.72
CA ASP A 88 -7.33 -2.07 -16.21
C ASP A 88 -7.26 -1.10 -15.01
N ILE A 89 -6.13 -0.42 -14.87
CA ILE A 89 -5.88 0.48 -13.73
C ILE A 89 -6.77 1.71 -13.71
N ARG A 90 -7.60 1.92 -14.74
CA ARG A 90 -8.54 3.04 -14.75
C ARG A 90 -9.78 2.74 -13.92
N THR A 91 -10.08 1.47 -13.67
CA THR A 91 -11.36 1.04 -13.07
C THR A 91 -11.22 -0.03 -12.00
N ASP A 92 -10.10 -0.75 -11.91
CA ASP A 92 -10.00 -1.95 -11.08
C ASP A 92 -9.58 -1.71 -9.61
N ALA A 93 -9.31 -0.46 -9.23
CA ALA A 93 -9.19 -0.07 -7.83
C ALA A 93 -10.46 0.65 -7.36
N PRO A 94 -10.95 0.39 -6.12
CA PRO A 94 -12.22 0.94 -5.65
C PRO A 94 -12.29 2.47 -5.56
N GLN A 95 -11.14 3.12 -5.36
CA GLN A 95 -11.08 4.56 -5.21
C GLN A 95 -9.69 5.11 -5.54
N TYR A 96 -9.67 6.25 -6.22
CA TYR A 96 -8.49 7.02 -6.60
C TYR A 96 -8.51 8.40 -5.96
N ASN A 97 -7.33 8.88 -5.61
CA ASN A 97 -7.02 10.22 -5.15
C ASN A 97 -6.29 10.97 -6.26
N ILE A 98 -6.82 12.14 -6.65
CA ILE A 98 -6.26 12.96 -7.73
C ILE A 98 -5.60 14.18 -7.12
N TYR A 99 -4.31 14.32 -7.37
CA TYR A 99 -3.50 15.41 -6.85
C TYR A 99 -3.11 16.38 -7.96
N HIS A 100 -3.15 17.68 -7.64
CA HIS A 100 -2.58 18.74 -8.47
C HIS A 100 -1.64 19.57 -7.58
N PHE A 101 -0.41 19.76 -8.02
CA PHE A 101 0.62 20.50 -7.27
C PHE A 101 0.77 20.02 -5.82
N GLY A 102 0.67 18.70 -5.62
CA GLY A 102 0.80 18.04 -4.32
C GLY A 102 -0.46 18.04 -3.44
N GLU A 103 -1.52 18.77 -3.82
CA GLU A 103 -2.76 18.86 -3.06
C GLU A 103 -3.84 17.89 -3.56
N LEU A 104 -4.55 17.23 -2.65
CA LEU A 104 -5.67 16.36 -2.98
C LEU A 104 -6.86 17.19 -3.46
N THR A 105 -7.19 17.08 -4.75
CA THR A 105 -8.26 17.89 -5.36
C THR A 105 -9.60 17.19 -5.44
N ARG A 106 -9.59 15.87 -5.65
CA ARG A 106 -10.81 15.07 -5.78
C ARG A 106 -10.55 13.59 -5.57
N GLN A 107 -11.62 12.87 -5.23
CA GLN A 107 -11.67 11.42 -5.22
C GLN A 107 -12.62 10.92 -6.31
N ARG A 108 -12.30 9.75 -6.88
CA ARG A 108 -13.09 9.09 -7.93
C ARG A 108 -13.07 7.58 -7.74
N THR A 109 -14.04 6.90 -8.33
CA THR A 109 -14.15 5.43 -8.36
C THR A 109 -13.57 4.85 -9.64
N ASP A 110 -13.38 5.68 -10.67
CA ASP A 110 -12.62 5.40 -11.87
C ASP A 110 -11.84 6.64 -12.34
N ILE A 111 -10.91 6.46 -13.28
CA ILE A 111 -10.12 7.54 -13.88
C ILE A 111 -10.10 7.45 -15.41
N ILE A 112 -11.16 6.89 -16.02
CA ILE A 112 -11.20 6.69 -17.49
C ILE A 112 -11.06 8.03 -18.23
N ASP A 113 -11.81 9.04 -17.78
CA ASP A 113 -11.83 10.40 -18.35
C ASP A 113 -10.56 11.21 -18.04
N LEU A 114 -9.81 10.80 -17.01
CA LEU A 114 -8.57 11.45 -16.60
C LEU A 114 -7.32 10.81 -17.18
N TRP A 115 -7.44 9.61 -17.73
CA TRP A 115 -6.30 8.86 -18.24
C TRP A 115 -5.68 9.59 -19.43
N ARG A 116 -4.35 9.65 -19.44
CA ARG A 116 -3.56 10.28 -20.50
C ARG A 116 -2.59 9.28 -21.11
N ASP A 117 -2.30 9.46 -22.40
CA ASP A 117 -1.36 8.61 -23.15
C ASP A 117 0.09 8.74 -22.68
N ASP A 118 0.38 9.71 -21.82
CA ASP A 118 1.69 9.87 -21.18
C ASP A 118 1.72 9.36 -19.72
N PHE A 119 0.68 8.71 -19.21
CA PHE A 119 0.69 8.22 -17.83
C PHE A 119 1.45 6.91 -17.65
N ALA A 120 2.36 6.91 -16.67
CA ALA A 120 3.05 5.73 -16.18
C ALA A 120 2.48 5.34 -14.80
N ALA A 121 2.03 4.11 -14.66
CA ALA A 121 1.48 3.53 -13.45
C ALA A 121 2.49 2.59 -12.79
N PHE A 122 2.68 2.76 -11.49
CA PHE A 122 3.61 2.02 -10.64
C PHE A 122 2.82 1.36 -9.51
N ALA A 123 2.83 0.04 -9.49
CA ALA A 123 2.22 -0.75 -8.42
C ALA A 123 3.25 -1.02 -7.32
N LEU A 124 2.92 -0.66 -6.09
CA LEU A 124 3.73 -0.84 -4.89
C LEU A 124 3.06 -1.84 -3.97
N GLY A 125 3.72 -2.95 -3.68
CA GLY A 125 3.15 -4.00 -2.83
C GLY A 125 2.87 -3.52 -1.40
N SER A 126 1.94 -4.20 -0.73
CA SER A 126 1.38 -3.78 0.56
C SER A 126 1.64 -4.81 1.66
N SER A 127 1.85 -4.35 2.90
CA SER A 127 2.09 -5.20 4.08
C SER A 127 0.90 -6.08 4.48
N LEU A 128 -0.31 -5.82 3.97
CA LEU A 128 -1.50 -6.63 4.28
C LEU A 128 -1.37 -8.10 3.87
N THR A 129 -0.43 -8.38 2.98
CA THR A 129 -0.07 -9.71 2.52
C THR A 129 0.57 -10.60 3.60
N VAL A 130 1.15 -10.03 4.66
CA VAL A 130 1.98 -10.79 5.62
C VAL A 130 1.18 -11.32 6.83
N GLU A 131 -0.04 -10.82 7.07
CA GLU A 131 -0.84 -11.19 8.25
C GLU A 131 -1.14 -12.68 8.32
N ALA A 132 -1.53 -13.29 7.19
CA ALA A 132 -1.82 -14.71 7.12
C ALA A 132 -0.58 -15.56 7.43
N ALA A 133 0.58 -15.16 6.92
CA ALA A 133 1.84 -15.87 7.16
C ALA A 133 2.30 -15.78 8.62
N LEU A 134 2.06 -14.64 9.27
CA LEU A 134 2.34 -14.46 10.70
C LEU A 134 1.41 -15.33 11.55
N ALA A 135 0.11 -15.35 11.23
CA ALA A 135 -0.88 -16.19 11.91
C ALA A 135 -0.56 -17.69 11.81
N GLU A 136 -0.16 -18.17 10.63
CA GLU A 136 0.28 -19.57 10.42
C GLU A 136 1.50 -19.96 11.27
N LYS A 137 2.33 -18.98 11.65
CA LYS A 137 3.48 -19.18 12.55
C LYS A 137 3.15 -18.93 14.02
N GLY A 138 1.87 -18.79 14.35
CA GLY A 138 1.40 -18.60 15.72
C GLY A 138 1.56 -17.19 16.26
N VAL A 139 1.96 -16.22 15.43
CA VAL A 139 2.05 -14.82 15.83
C VAL A 139 0.63 -14.24 15.83
N LYS A 140 0.14 -13.88 17.01
CA LYS A 140 -1.16 -13.25 17.17
C LYS A 140 -1.02 -11.74 17.01
N LEU A 141 -1.35 -11.24 15.83
CA LEU A 141 -1.48 -9.80 15.61
C LEU A 141 -2.76 -9.30 16.25
N ARG A 142 -2.69 -8.22 17.03
CA ARG A 142 -3.88 -7.57 17.57
C ARG A 142 -4.78 -7.16 16.42
N ARG A 143 -6.03 -7.62 16.46
CA ARG A 143 -7.03 -7.26 15.46
C ARG A 143 -7.33 -5.77 15.62
N ILE A 144 -6.93 -5.00 14.61
CA ILE A 144 -7.40 -3.63 14.46
C ILE A 144 -8.87 -3.78 14.04
N GLY A 145 -9.78 -3.13 14.76
CA GLY A 145 -11.23 -3.30 14.55
C GLY A 145 -11.63 -3.13 13.08
N CYS A 146 -12.72 -3.78 12.66
CA CYS A 146 -13.21 -3.68 11.28
C CYS A 146 -13.38 -2.20 10.89
N GLY A 147 -12.80 -1.80 9.75
CA GLY A 147 -12.84 -0.41 9.24
C GLY A 147 -11.79 0.54 9.83
N LYS A 148 -10.97 0.11 10.80
CA LYS A 148 -9.93 0.96 11.39
C LYS A 148 -8.57 0.73 10.72
N ALA A 149 -7.93 1.80 10.24
CA ALA A 149 -6.62 1.70 9.62
C ALA A 149 -5.50 1.64 10.69
N SER A 150 -4.46 0.83 10.47
CA SER A 150 -3.28 0.80 11.35
C SER A 150 -2.64 2.18 11.46
N PRO A 151 -2.15 2.56 12.67
CA PRO A 151 -1.49 3.83 12.88
C PRO A 151 -0.23 3.91 12.03
N LYS A 152 -0.04 5.04 11.38
CA LYS A 152 1.14 5.35 10.58
C LYS A 152 1.70 6.70 10.98
N PHE A 153 3.01 6.78 10.93
CA PHE A 153 3.76 7.92 11.43
C PHE A 153 4.81 8.33 10.42
N ARG A 154 4.99 9.64 10.29
CA ARG A 154 6.13 10.25 9.64
C ARG A 154 7.33 10.12 10.55
N THR A 155 8.42 9.54 10.03
CA THR A 155 9.67 9.38 10.78
C THR A 155 10.63 10.53 10.49
N ARG A 156 11.77 10.58 11.19
CA ARG A 156 12.92 11.42 10.81
C ARG A 156 13.86 10.76 9.80
N ILE A 157 13.60 9.50 9.42
CA ILE A 157 14.40 8.77 8.44
C ILE A 157 14.10 9.36 7.05
N ARG A 158 15.13 9.83 6.35
CA ARG A 158 14.99 10.41 5.01
C ARG A 158 15.06 9.31 3.95
N THR A 159 14.24 9.44 2.91
CA THR A 159 14.37 8.63 1.70
C THR A 159 15.58 9.10 0.87
N CYS A 160 16.14 8.18 0.09
CA CYS A 160 17.11 8.51 -0.93
C CYS A 160 16.41 9.27 -2.06
N ARG A 161 16.63 10.58 -2.14
CA ARG A 161 16.01 11.47 -3.14
C ARG A 161 16.41 11.06 -4.57
N VAL A 162 15.45 11.14 -5.49
CA VAL A 162 15.68 11.04 -6.94
C VAL A 162 14.79 12.05 -7.64
N GLY A 163 15.39 12.95 -8.42
CA GLY A 163 14.67 14.03 -9.08
C GLY A 163 13.80 14.84 -8.08
N PRO A 164 12.52 15.07 -8.38
CA PRO A 164 11.62 15.78 -7.47
C PRO A 164 11.15 14.91 -6.29
N PHE A 165 11.35 13.59 -6.33
CA PHE A 165 10.83 12.66 -5.32
C PHE A 165 11.77 12.51 -4.13
N GLY A 166 11.27 12.80 -2.93
CA GLY A 166 12.00 12.64 -1.68
C GLY A 166 11.12 12.99 -0.49
N GLY A 167 11.62 12.81 0.74
CA GLY A 167 10.88 13.16 1.94
C GLY A 167 11.24 12.30 3.15
N GLU A 168 10.39 12.37 4.16
CA GLU A 168 10.43 11.44 5.29
C GLU A 168 9.85 10.08 4.89
N MET A 169 10.46 9.01 5.39
CA MET A 169 9.87 7.68 5.35
C MET A 169 8.67 7.63 6.30
N VAL A 170 7.57 7.05 5.82
CA VAL A 170 6.39 6.76 6.63
C VAL A 170 6.44 5.30 7.06
N VAL A 171 6.11 5.06 8.32
CA VAL A 171 6.00 3.72 8.90
C VAL A 171 4.60 3.42 9.36
N SER A 172 4.20 2.15 9.29
CA SER A 172 3.08 1.62 10.06
C SER A 172 3.59 0.97 11.33
N MET A 173 2.81 1.07 12.41
CA MET A 173 3.17 0.49 13.71
C MET A 173 2.16 -0.61 14.10
N ARG A 174 2.68 -1.71 14.66
CA ARG A 174 1.86 -2.72 15.33
C ARG A 174 2.47 -3.08 16.69
N PRO A 175 1.64 -3.24 17.74
CA PRO A 175 2.07 -3.88 18.98
C PRO A 175 2.32 -5.37 18.73
N ILE A 176 3.47 -5.86 19.15
CA ILE A 176 3.88 -7.27 19.01
C ILE A 176 4.37 -7.77 20.37
N SER A 177 4.01 -8.98 20.77
CA SER A 177 4.57 -9.60 21.97
C SER A 177 6.09 -9.69 21.89
N HIS A 178 6.80 -9.39 22.99
CA HIS A 178 8.27 -9.49 23.02
C HIS A 178 8.79 -10.84 22.51
N CYS A 179 8.12 -11.94 22.85
CA CYS A 179 8.52 -13.29 22.47
C CYS A 179 8.35 -13.58 20.97
N ASP A 180 7.56 -12.78 20.25
CA ASP A 180 7.26 -12.98 18.83
C ASP A 180 8.10 -12.10 17.90
N VAL A 181 8.89 -11.14 18.42
CA VAL A 181 9.62 -10.16 17.61
C VAL A 181 10.55 -10.83 16.60
N ASP A 182 11.37 -11.78 17.03
CA ASP A 182 12.33 -12.44 16.13
C ASP A 182 11.63 -13.30 15.08
N ARG A 183 10.54 -13.97 15.48
CA ARG A 183 9.67 -14.72 14.58
C ARG A 183 9.04 -13.80 13.53
N VAL A 184 8.54 -12.65 13.95
CA VAL A 184 7.96 -11.63 13.07
C VAL A 184 9.00 -11.15 12.07
N ARG A 185 10.21 -10.83 12.52
CA ARG A 185 11.33 -10.42 11.64
C ARG A 185 11.65 -11.50 10.61
N ALA A 186 11.80 -12.76 11.05
CA ALA A 186 12.15 -13.87 10.18
C ALA A 186 11.06 -14.18 9.13
N VAL A 187 9.79 -14.15 9.54
CA VAL A 187 8.66 -14.39 8.63
C VAL A 187 8.53 -13.27 7.61
N THR A 188 8.51 -12.02 8.07
CA THR A 188 8.32 -10.84 7.21
C THR A 188 9.49 -10.60 6.24
N ALA A 189 10.71 -10.99 6.61
CA ALA A 189 11.88 -10.92 5.72
C ALA A 189 11.70 -11.68 4.40
N ARG A 190 10.84 -12.71 4.37
CA ARG A 190 10.53 -13.51 3.17
C ARG A 190 9.55 -12.85 2.22
N PHE A 191 9.09 -11.63 2.53
CA PHE A 191 8.13 -10.86 1.72
C PHE A 191 8.70 -9.47 1.38
N PRO A 192 9.83 -9.38 0.64
CA PRO A 192 10.43 -8.09 0.30
C PRO A 192 9.47 -7.19 -0.50
N HIS A 193 8.59 -7.80 -1.29
CA HIS A 193 7.52 -7.12 -2.05
C HIS A 193 6.38 -6.57 -1.18
N ALA A 194 6.36 -6.88 0.11
CA ALA A 194 5.37 -6.40 1.09
C ALA A 194 6.05 -5.65 2.25
N HIS A 195 7.04 -4.81 1.93
CA HIS A 195 7.88 -4.03 2.85
C HIS A 195 8.94 -4.83 3.65
N GLY A 196 8.86 -6.16 3.64
CA GLY A 196 9.86 -7.03 4.24
C GLY A 196 9.95 -6.92 5.76
N SER A 197 11.15 -7.11 6.30
CA SER A 197 11.40 -7.03 7.74
C SER A 197 11.15 -5.62 8.31
N PRO A 198 10.73 -5.51 9.59
CA PRO A 198 10.61 -4.23 10.28
C PRO A 198 11.85 -3.36 10.10
N ILE A 199 11.65 -2.05 10.03
CA ILE A 199 12.76 -1.09 10.00
C ILE A 199 13.18 -0.69 11.42
N HIS A 200 12.29 -0.83 12.40
CA HIS A 200 12.55 -0.47 13.79
C HIS A 200 11.70 -1.29 14.76
N VAL A 201 12.22 -1.51 15.97
CA VAL A 201 11.53 -2.17 17.08
C VAL A 201 11.87 -1.42 18.36
N GLY A 202 10.86 -1.13 19.18
CA GLY A 202 11.04 -0.48 20.48
C GLY A 202 10.96 1.03 20.39
N GLU A 203 11.88 1.72 21.06
CA GLU A 203 11.78 3.14 21.40
C GLU A 203 11.44 4.04 20.19
N PRO A 204 10.21 4.61 20.09
CA PRO A 204 9.74 5.35 18.92
C PRO A 204 10.54 6.64 18.64
N THR A 205 11.10 7.27 19.69
CA THR A 205 11.84 8.53 19.54
C THR A 205 13.12 8.37 18.72
N VAL A 206 13.70 7.16 18.66
CA VAL A 206 14.88 6.83 17.82
C VAL A 206 14.61 7.10 16.34
N ILE A 207 13.39 6.82 15.88
CA ILE A 207 12.95 7.10 14.51
C ILE A 207 12.16 8.42 14.41
N GLY A 208 12.19 9.23 15.46
CA GLY A 208 11.62 10.58 15.49
C GLY A 208 10.13 10.66 15.75
N ILE A 209 9.51 9.59 16.27
CA ILE A 209 8.10 9.59 16.65
C ILE A 209 8.01 9.93 18.14
N ALA A 210 7.40 11.08 18.46
CA ALA A 210 7.32 11.59 19.84
C ALA A 210 6.14 11.02 20.63
N ASP A 211 5.01 10.77 19.97
CA ASP A 211 3.79 10.27 20.61
C ASP A 211 3.11 9.21 19.72
N LEU A 212 2.95 7.99 20.25
CA LEU A 212 2.29 6.89 19.55
C LEU A 212 0.75 7.00 19.59
N MET A 213 0.20 7.88 20.42
CA MET A 213 -1.22 8.15 20.49
C MET A 213 -1.68 9.23 19.50
N ALA A 214 -0.74 9.88 18.79
CA ALA A 214 -0.99 10.89 17.78
C ALA A 214 -0.46 10.46 16.39
N PRO A 215 -1.03 9.42 15.76
CA PRO A 215 -0.60 9.01 14.42
C PRO A 215 -0.92 10.07 13.37
N ASP A 216 -0.01 10.28 12.42
CA ASP A 216 -0.25 11.13 11.25
C ASP A 216 -1.37 10.56 10.35
N TRP A 217 -1.53 9.23 10.32
CA TRP A 217 -2.64 8.55 9.63
C TRP A 217 -3.15 7.33 10.39
N GLY A 218 -4.45 7.07 10.28
CA GLY A 218 -5.10 5.92 10.91
C GLY A 218 -5.43 6.16 12.37
N GLU A 219 -5.66 5.08 13.12
CA GLU A 219 -6.09 5.17 14.52
C GLU A 219 -5.00 4.72 15.49
N ALA A 220 -4.87 5.45 16.60
CA ALA A 220 -3.97 5.09 17.67
C ALA A 220 -4.32 3.72 18.28
N VAL A 221 -3.30 2.97 18.68
CA VAL A 221 -3.45 1.66 19.30
C VAL A 221 -2.64 1.63 20.58
N LYS A 222 -3.28 1.24 21.69
CA LYS A 222 -2.62 1.04 22.97
C LYS A 222 -1.64 -0.13 22.88
N ILE A 223 -0.48 0.02 23.49
CA ILE A 223 0.52 -1.03 23.70
C ILE A 223 0.31 -1.58 25.10
N MET A 224 0.16 -2.88 25.23
CA MET A 224 -0.12 -3.55 26.50
C MET A 224 1.17 -4.10 27.11
N ASP A 225 1.12 -4.45 28.39
CA ASP A 225 2.24 -5.09 29.08
C ASP A 225 2.69 -6.36 28.34
N GLY A 226 4.00 -6.50 28.15
CA GLY A 226 4.58 -7.60 27.38
C GLY A 226 4.62 -7.38 25.87
N GLU A 227 4.18 -6.22 25.38
CA GLU A 227 4.27 -5.83 23.97
C GLU A 227 5.28 -4.72 23.72
N VAL A 228 5.81 -4.72 22.49
CA VAL A 228 6.72 -3.71 21.98
C VAL A 228 6.17 -3.16 20.64
N PRO A 229 6.29 -1.86 20.38
CA PRO A 229 5.93 -1.33 19.06
C PRO A 229 6.94 -1.78 18.02
N VAL A 230 6.44 -2.31 16.91
CA VAL A 230 7.23 -2.73 15.76
C VAL A 230 6.80 -1.93 14.54
N PHE A 231 7.78 -1.41 13.80
CA PHE A 231 7.56 -0.46 12.71
C PHE A 231 7.99 -1.04 11.37
N TRP A 232 7.09 -1.01 10.39
CA TRP A 232 7.37 -1.34 9.00
C TRP A 232 7.29 -0.11 8.13
N ALA A 233 8.14 -0.03 7.12
CA ALA A 233 7.98 0.98 6.09
C ALA A 233 6.60 0.85 5.41
N SER A 234 6.06 1.97 4.92
CA SER A 234 4.75 2.04 4.30
C SER A 234 4.81 2.73 2.95
N SER A 235 4.00 2.26 2.01
CA SER A 235 3.80 2.87 0.69
C SER A 235 3.27 4.31 0.72
N ILE A 236 2.72 4.78 1.86
CA ILE A 236 2.41 6.21 2.07
C ILE A 236 3.67 7.09 1.91
N THR A 237 4.88 6.53 2.09
CA THR A 237 6.13 7.21 1.74
C THR A 237 6.14 7.72 0.30
N ALA A 238 5.56 6.98 -0.65
CA ALA A 238 5.42 7.43 -2.03
C ALA A 238 4.45 8.61 -2.14
N GLN A 239 3.36 8.64 -1.36
CA GLN A 239 2.44 9.79 -1.30
C GLN A 239 3.13 11.04 -0.75
N VAL A 240 3.93 10.90 0.31
CA VAL A 240 4.74 12.02 0.83
C VAL A 240 5.71 12.55 -0.23
N ALA A 241 6.34 11.64 -1.00
CA ALA A 241 7.22 12.03 -2.08
C ALA A 241 6.49 12.73 -3.23
N LEU A 242 5.26 12.31 -3.57
CA LEU A 242 4.41 12.94 -4.58
C LEU A 242 3.95 14.34 -4.16
N THR A 243 3.49 14.50 -2.91
CA THR A 243 3.08 15.80 -2.38
C THR A 243 4.23 16.81 -2.44
N ARG A 244 5.46 16.38 -2.11
CA ARG A 244 6.67 17.22 -2.19
C ARG A 244 7.17 17.48 -3.61
N ALA A 245 6.86 16.59 -4.55
CA ALA A 245 7.24 16.76 -5.94
C ALA A 245 6.41 17.82 -6.66
N GLU A 246 5.24 18.18 -6.10
CA GLU A 246 4.34 19.23 -6.60
C GLU A 246 4.07 19.12 -8.11
N LEU A 247 3.94 17.89 -8.60
CA LEU A 247 3.67 17.63 -10.01
C LEU A 247 2.34 18.29 -10.40
N ALA A 248 2.27 18.82 -11.62
CA ALA A 248 1.05 19.43 -12.14
C ALA A 248 -0.15 18.48 -12.02
N THR A 249 0.04 17.17 -12.19
CA THR A 249 -0.94 16.15 -11.86
C THR A 249 -0.27 14.85 -11.45
N SER A 250 -0.86 14.15 -10.48
CA SER A 250 -0.57 12.75 -10.17
C SER A 250 -1.81 12.07 -9.59
N ILE A 251 -1.90 10.76 -9.73
CA ILE A 251 -3.03 9.97 -9.24
C ILE A 251 -2.51 8.84 -8.39
N THR A 252 -3.17 8.55 -7.26
CA THR A 252 -2.90 7.34 -6.50
C THR A 252 -4.20 6.59 -6.25
N VAL A 253 -4.12 5.31 -5.91
CA VAL A 253 -5.25 4.68 -5.21
C VAL A 253 -5.35 5.22 -3.79
N SER A 254 -6.57 5.30 -3.28
CA SER A 254 -6.82 5.76 -1.92
C SER A 254 -6.31 4.74 -0.89
N PRO A 255 -5.80 5.20 0.28
CA PRO A 255 -5.38 4.30 1.34
C PRO A 255 -6.47 3.30 1.73
N GLY A 256 -6.15 2.01 1.69
CA GLY A 256 -7.09 0.93 2.01
C GLY A 256 -8.01 0.50 0.86
N HIS A 257 -7.96 1.16 -0.31
CA HIS A 257 -8.68 0.80 -1.53
C HIS A 257 -7.68 0.32 -2.61
N MET A 258 -6.89 -0.71 -2.26
CA MET A 258 -5.76 -1.15 -3.08
C MET A 258 -6.22 -1.94 -4.31
N LEU A 259 -5.35 -2.01 -5.32
CA LEU A 259 -5.52 -2.87 -6.47
C LEU A 259 -5.31 -4.34 -6.05
N ILE A 260 -6.32 -5.19 -6.30
CA ILE A 260 -6.23 -6.64 -6.07
C ILE A 260 -5.66 -7.32 -7.31
N THR A 261 -4.54 -8.03 -7.18
CA THR A 261 -3.82 -8.63 -8.32
C THR A 261 -4.07 -10.13 -8.44
N ASP A 262 -3.68 -10.73 -9.56
CA ASP A 262 -3.69 -12.19 -9.75
C ASP A 262 -2.42 -12.86 -9.19
N VAL A 263 -1.42 -12.06 -8.82
CA VAL A 263 -0.14 -12.52 -8.30
C VAL A 263 -0.31 -13.07 -6.89
N ASP A 264 0.24 -14.25 -6.63
CA ASP A 264 0.23 -14.82 -5.29
C ASP A 264 1.12 -14.00 -4.36
N ALA A 265 0.61 -13.76 -3.16
CA ALA A 265 1.27 -13.10 -2.03
C ALA A 265 2.71 -13.58 -1.74
N ARG A 266 2.95 -14.87 -2.00
CA ARG A 266 4.19 -15.60 -1.72
C ARG A 266 5.03 -15.84 -2.96
N ALA A 267 4.52 -15.52 -4.15
CA ALA A 267 5.34 -15.65 -5.34
C ALA A 267 6.55 -14.74 -5.15
N ASP A 268 7.74 -15.31 -5.27
CA ASP A 268 8.88 -14.53 -5.69
C ASP A 268 8.45 -13.93 -7.02
N ALA A 269 7.96 -12.69 -7.01
CA ALA A 269 7.98 -11.89 -8.20
C ALA A 269 9.47 -11.71 -8.50
N GLY A 270 10.05 -12.72 -9.14
CA GLY A 270 11.45 -12.78 -9.51
C GLY A 270 11.79 -11.48 -10.21
N ALA A 271 13.01 -10.99 -9.97
CA ALA A 271 13.58 -9.77 -10.54
C ALA A 271 12.87 -9.40 -11.85
N PHE A 272 12.01 -8.39 -11.78
CA PHE A 272 11.11 -8.03 -12.87
C PHE A 272 11.90 -7.96 -14.16
N LYS A 273 11.56 -8.84 -15.12
CA LYS A 273 11.99 -8.66 -16.50
C LYS A 273 11.23 -7.43 -17.01
N ILE A 274 11.88 -6.28 -16.91
CA ILE A 274 11.54 -5.10 -17.69
C ILE A 274 11.71 -5.54 -19.15
N TYR A 275 10.61 -5.65 -19.90
CA TYR A 275 10.64 -5.69 -21.35
C TYR A 275 10.70 -4.27 -21.89
#